data_AF-A0A552UEP1-F1
#
_entry.id   AF-A0A552UEP1-F1
#
_cell.length_a   1.000
_cell.length_b   1.000
_cell.length_c   1.000
_cell.angle_alpha   90.00
_cell.angle_beta   90.00
_cell.angle_gamma   90.00
#
_symmetry.space_group_name_H-M   'P 1'
#
loop_
_entity.id
_entity.type
_entity.pdbx_description
1 polymer ?
#
loop_
_entity_poly.entity_id
_entity_poly.type
_entity_poly.pdbx_seq_one_letter_code
_entity_poly.pdbx_strand_id
1 'polypeptide(L)'
;MSEPPFEVLLAALRAELAALDGDNADTIEAATTAKLAALGGLREAPTRAQVETAQALNALAAARVRTKAAGIERRLAALATAAGRGPALCYGRDGRTSL
;
A
#
# COMPACT_ATOMS: atom_id res chain seq x y z
N MET A 1 -9.64 7.13 27.94
CA MET A 1 -8.20 7.46 27.93
C MET A 1 -7.77 7.54 26.49
N SER A 2 -7.13 8.63 26.05
CA SER A 2 -6.65 8.76 24.67
C SER A 2 -5.48 7.79 24.45
N GLU A 3 -5.49 7.04 23.34
CA GLU A 3 -4.35 6.19 22.99
C GLU A 3 -3.09 7.03 22.78
N PRO A 4 -1.89 6.50 23.12
CA PRO A 4 -0.64 7.18 22.81
C PRO A 4 -0.52 7.43 21.29
N PRO A 5 0.04 8.56 20.85
CA PRO A 5 0.10 8.92 19.43
C PRO A 5 0.80 7.87 18.56
N PHE A 6 1.75 7.12 19.11
CA PHE A 6 2.40 6.02 18.39
C PHE A 6 1.52 4.75 18.28
N GLU A 7 0.70 4.45 19.29
CA GLU A 7 -0.23 3.32 19.20
C GLU A 7 -1.30 3.58 18.15
N VAL A 8 -1.73 4.84 17.99
CA VAL A 8 -2.62 5.25 16.89
C VAL A 8 -1.99 4.96 15.52
N LEU A 9 -0.68 5.20 15.37
CA LEU A 9 0.04 4.85 14.14
C LEU A 9 0.11 3.32 13.92
N LEU A 10 0.40 2.55 14.97
CA LEU A 10 0.42 1.09 14.87
C LEU A 10 -0.95 0.52 14.53
N ALA A 11 -2.03 1.07 15.09
CA ALA A 11 -3.40 0.72 14.76
C ALA A 11 -3.72 1.05 13.29
N ALA A 12 -3.33 2.24 12.82
CA ALA A 12 -3.53 2.64 11.42
C ALA A 12 -2.78 1.73 10.44
N LEU A 13 -1.53 1.33 10.74
CA LEU A 13 -0.76 0.37 9.94
C LEU A 13 -1.43 -1.01 9.87
N ARG A 14 -1.98 -1.49 10.98
CA ARG A 14 -2.74 -2.76 11.02
C ARG A 14 -4.05 -2.65 10.24
N ALA A 15 -4.75 -1.51 10.34
CA ALA A 15 -5.98 -1.26 9.62
C ALA A 15 -5.75 -1.22 8.09
N GLU A 16 -4.64 -0.62 7.65
CA GLU A 16 -4.24 -0.63 6.23
C GLU A 16 -3.99 -2.05 5.72
N LEU A 17 -3.31 -2.90 6.49
CA LEU A 17 -3.12 -4.31 6.13
C LEU A 17 -4.45 -5.04 5.97
N ALA A 18 -5.37 -4.85 6.91
CA ALA A 18 -6.71 -5.45 6.83
C ALA A 18 -7.51 -4.91 5.63
N ALA A 19 -7.41 -3.60 5.33
CA ALA A 19 -8.06 -2.99 4.18
C ALA A 19 -7.51 -3.55 2.86
N LEU A 20 -6.18 -3.75 2.78
CA LEU A 20 -5.56 -4.42 1.65
C LEU A 20 -6.09 -5.85 1.50
N ASP A 21 -6.34 -6.59 2.58
CA ASP A 21 -6.92 -7.93 2.45
C ASP A 21 -8.39 -7.93 1.99
N GLY A 22 -9.13 -6.85 2.21
CA GLY A 22 -10.54 -6.71 1.84
C GLY A 22 -10.85 -6.32 0.39
N ASP A 23 -9.83 -6.03 -0.44
CA ASP A 23 -9.98 -5.67 -1.87
C ASP A 23 -10.94 -4.50 -2.18
N ASN A 24 -11.22 -3.63 -1.21
CA ASN A 24 -12.07 -2.47 -1.36
C ASN A 24 -11.22 -1.18 -1.44
N ALA A 25 -11.36 -0.43 -2.54
CA ALA A 25 -10.57 0.78 -2.78
C ALA A 25 -10.84 1.88 -1.74
N ASP A 26 -12.11 2.10 -1.38
CA ASP A 26 -12.52 3.14 -0.43
C ASP A 26 -11.95 2.86 0.97
N THR A 27 -11.93 1.58 1.38
CA THR A 27 -11.35 1.21 2.69
C THR A 27 -9.83 1.35 2.70
N ILE A 28 -9.15 1.07 1.59
CA ILE A 28 -7.70 1.29 1.43
C ILE A 28 -7.39 2.80 1.49
N GLU A 29 -8.17 3.64 0.83
CA GLU A 29 -8.00 5.10 0.84
C GLU A 29 -8.24 5.70 2.24
N ALA A 30 -9.31 5.26 2.91
CA ALA A 30 -9.61 5.68 4.27
C ALA A 30 -8.50 5.27 5.26
N ALA A 31 -8.01 4.03 5.16
CA ALA A 31 -6.91 3.55 6.00
C ALA A 31 -5.59 4.29 5.73
N THR A 32 -5.32 4.61 4.46
CA THR A 32 -4.14 5.39 4.05
C THR A 32 -4.19 6.81 4.64
N THR A 33 -5.36 7.45 4.56
CA THR A 33 -5.58 8.79 5.14
C THR A 33 -5.39 8.76 6.66
N ALA A 34 -5.93 7.76 7.35
CA ALA A 34 -5.75 7.58 8.78
C ALA A 34 -4.27 7.38 9.17
N LYS A 35 -3.50 6.60 8.39
CA LYS A 35 -2.06 6.42 8.58
C LYS A 35 -1.28 7.73 8.42
N LEU A 36 -1.58 8.52 7.40
CA LEU A 36 -0.94 9.82 7.17
C LEU A 36 -1.25 10.81 8.29
N ALA A 37 -2.50 10.84 8.77
CA ALA A 37 -2.89 11.65 9.92
C ALA A 37 -2.15 11.22 11.19
N ALA A 38 -2.03 9.91 11.45
CA ALA A 38 -1.29 9.39 12.60
C ALA A 38 0.21 9.73 12.54
N LEU A 39 0.83 9.66 11.35
CA LEU A 39 2.21 10.10 11.14
C LEU A 39 2.39 11.59 11.44
N GLY A 40 1.49 12.44 10.94
CA GLY A 40 1.51 13.89 11.22
C GLY A 40 1.24 14.25 12.68
N GLY A 41 0.59 13.35 13.43
CA GLY A 41 0.30 13.50 14.86
C GLY A 41 1.42 13.07 15.81
N LEU A 42 2.51 12.47 15.30
CA LEU A 42 3.66 12.08 16.13
C LEU A 42 4.39 13.31 16.65
N ARG A 43 4.34 13.53 17.97
CA ARG A 43 5.03 14.64 18.64
C ARG A 43 6.24 14.21 19.46
N GLU A 44 6.28 12.95 19.87
CA GLU A 44 7.34 12.39 20.69
C GLU A 44 8.18 11.42 19.86
N ALA A 45 9.47 11.34 20.20
CA ALA A 45 10.37 10.40 19.56
C ALA A 45 9.98 8.96 19.95
N PRO A 46 9.64 8.09 18.99
CA PRO A 46 9.30 6.70 19.29
C PRO A 46 10.52 5.93 19.78
N THR A 47 10.28 4.91 20.58
CA THR A 47 11.32 3.96 20.97
C THR A 47 11.79 3.14 19.77
N ARG A 48 12.99 2.55 19.87
CA ARG A 48 13.53 1.68 18.82
C ARG A 48 12.60 0.51 18.48
N ALA A 49 12.07 -0.17 19.51
CA ALA A 49 11.16 -1.32 19.33
C ALA A 49 9.87 -0.93 18.59
N GLN A 50 9.35 0.27 18.89
CA GLN A 50 8.20 0.87 18.22
C GLN A 50 8.48 1.11 16.73
N VAL A 51 9.63 1.69 16.41
CA VAL A 51 10.06 1.92 15.01
C VAL A 51 10.23 0.61 14.26
N GLU A 52 10.88 -0.39 14.85
CA GLU A 52 11.09 -1.71 14.23
C GLU A 52 9.74 -2.39 13.92
N THR A 53 8.77 -2.31 14.83
CA THR A 53 7.42 -2.83 14.63
C THR A 53 6.71 -2.11 13.48
N ALA A 54 6.74 -0.77 13.47
CA ALA A 54 6.11 0.02 12.41
C ALA A 54 6.75 -0.25 11.03
N GLN A 55 8.08 -0.39 10.98
CA GLN A 55 8.80 -0.75 9.76
C GLN A 55 8.40 -2.12 9.23
N ALA A 56 8.29 -3.13 10.11
CA ALA A 56 7.85 -4.46 9.72
C ALA A 56 6.43 -4.46 9.14
N LEU A 57 5.49 -3.76 9.79
CA LEU A 57 4.11 -3.63 9.31
C LEU A 57 4.05 -2.91 7.95
N ASN A 58 4.80 -1.81 7.80
CA ASN A 58 4.84 -1.05 6.55
C ASN A 58 5.49 -1.85 5.40
N ALA A 59 6.53 -2.64 5.70
CA ALA A 59 7.15 -3.53 4.71
C ALA A 59 6.18 -4.61 4.21
N LEU A 60 5.37 -5.17 5.13
CA LEU A 60 4.32 -6.12 4.79
C LEU A 60 3.24 -5.48 3.90
N ALA A 61 2.78 -4.28 4.25
CA ALA A 61 1.80 -3.53 3.46
C ALA A 61 2.33 -3.25 2.04
N ALA A 62 3.59 -2.80 1.93
CA ALA A 62 4.24 -2.56 0.64
C ALA A 62 4.35 -3.84 -0.21
N ALA A 63 4.64 -4.99 0.40
CA ALA A 63 4.66 -6.27 -0.30
C ALA A 63 3.27 -6.69 -0.80
N ARG A 64 2.23 -6.43 0.00
CA ARG A 64 0.83 -6.70 -0.37
C ARG A 64 0.37 -5.85 -1.55
N VAL A 65 0.68 -4.55 -1.52
CA VAL A 65 0.41 -3.62 -2.63
C VAL A 65 1.09 -4.09 -3.92
N ARG A 66 2.40 -4.43 -3.87
CA ARG A 66 3.12 -4.94 -5.05
C ARG A 66 2.48 -6.20 -5.63
N THR A 67 2.08 -7.13 -4.76
CA THR A 67 1.40 -8.36 -5.18
C THR A 67 0.08 -8.07 -5.91
N LYS A 68 -0.71 -7.14 -5.38
CA LYS A 68 -1.98 -6.72 -6.00
C LYS A 68 -1.76 -6.01 -7.33
N ALA A 69 -0.83 -5.06 -7.38
CA ALA A 69 -0.48 -4.35 -8.61
C ALA A 69 -0.08 -5.33 -9.73
N ALA A 70 0.81 -6.29 -9.43
CA ALA A 70 1.19 -7.34 -10.37
C ALA A 70 0.00 -8.22 -10.80
N GLY A 71 -0.95 -8.49 -9.89
CA GLY A 71 -2.19 -9.20 -10.22
C GLY A 71 -3.09 -8.41 -11.16
N ILE A 72 -3.23 -7.11 -10.95
CA ILE A 72 -4.00 -6.20 -11.80
C ILE A 72 -3.35 -6.11 -13.19
N GLU A 73 -2.03 -5.91 -13.27
CA GLU A 73 -1.29 -5.88 -14.53
C GLU A 73 -1.51 -7.14 -15.36
N ARG A 74 -1.42 -8.33 -14.73
CA ARG A 74 -1.70 -9.61 -15.42
C ARG A 74 -3.13 -9.69 -15.96
N ARG A 75 -4.12 -9.24 -15.18
CA ARG A 75 -5.54 -9.25 -15.61
C ARG A 75 -5.78 -8.26 -16.75
N LEU A 76 -5.18 -7.07 -16.68
CA LEU A 76 -5.25 -6.07 -17.76
C LEU A 76 -4.60 -6.60 -19.04
N ALA A 77 -3.45 -7.26 -18.95
CA ALA A 77 -2.80 -7.89 -20.10
C ALA A 77 -3.68 -8.98 -20.73
N ALA A 78 -4.31 -9.83 -19.92
CA ALA A 78 -5.24 -10.85 -20.42
C ALA A 78 -6.47 -10.22 -21.12
N LEU A 79 -7.04 -9.17 -20.53
CA LEU A 79 -8.17 -8.44 -21.12
C LEU A 79 -7.79 -7.76 -22.44
N ALA A 80 -6.60 -7.15 -22.52
CA ALA A 80 -6.10 -6.52 -23.74
C ALA A 80 -6.00 -7.54 -24.89
N THR A 81 -5.38 -8.70 -24.62
CA THR A 81 -5.29 -9.82 -25.56
C THR A 81 -6.67 -10.31 -26.01
N ALA A 82 -7.60 -10.53 -25.08
CA ALA A 82 -8.95 -10.98 -25.39
C ALA A 82 -9.75 -9.96 -26.23
N ALA A 83 -9.52 -8.67 -26.01
CA ALA A 83 -10.13 -7.58 -26.77
C ALA A 83 -9.48 -7.34 -28.15
N GLY A 84 -8.49 -8.16 -28.55
CA GLY A 84 -7.73 -7.97 -29.79
C GLY A 84 -6.89 -6.71 -29.81
N ARG A 85 -6.66 -6.08 -28.65
CA ARG A 85 -5.73 -4.95 -28.53
C ARG A 85 -4.33 -5.51 -28.44
N GLY A 86 -3.43 -5.05 -29.30
CA GLY A 86 -2.00 -5.38 -29.21
C GLY A 86 -1.42 -4.98 -27.86
N PRO A 87 -0.24 -5.51 -27.47
CA PRO A 87 0.37 -5.21 -26.17
C PRO A 87 0.49 -3.68 -26.00
N ALA A 88 -0.02 -3.17 -24.88
CA ALA A 88 0.16 -1.78 -24.53
C ALA A 88 1.66 -1.54 -24.36
N LEU A 89 2.23 -0.65 -25.18
CA LEU A 89 3.63 -0.23 -25.05
C LEU A 89 3.81 0.43 -23.68
N CYS A 90 4.32 -0.33 -22.72
CA CYS A 90 4.75 0.23 -21.45
C CYS A 90 6.08 0.94 -21.66
N TYR A 91 6.10 2.25 -21.43
CA TYR A 91 7.34 2.99 -21.31
C TYR A 91 8.04 2.49 -20.04
N GLY A 92 9.17 1.79 -20.20
CA GLY A 92 10.02 1.39 -19.09
C GLY A 92 10.49 2.61 -18.30
N ARG A 93 10.89 2.40 -17.04
CA ARG A 93 11.38 3.44 -16.11
C ARG A 93 12.53 4.29 -16.70
N ASP A 94 13.20 3.77 -17.73
CA ASP A 94 14.33 4.40 -18.42
C ASP A 94 13.95 5.06 -19.76
N GLY A 95 12.65 5.25 -20.04
CA GLY A 95 12.21 5.88 -21.29
C GLY A 95 12.23 4.95 -22.51
N ARG A 96 12.40 3.64 -22.33
CA ARG A 96 12.44 2.66 -23.42
C ARG A 96 11.19 1.79 -23.41
N THR A 97 10.50 1.72 -24.55
CA THR A 97 9.43 0.75 -24.77
C THR A 97 10.03 -0.65 -24.86
N SER A 98 9.69 -1.52 -23.92
CA SER A 98 9.95 -2.96 -24.04
C SER A 98 8.71 -3.63 -24.62
N LEU A 99 8.90 -4.37 -25.73
CA LEU A 99 7.91 -5.27 -26.33
C LEU A 99 7.75 -6.55 -25.52
#